data_AF-A0A1D6LF43-F1
#
_entry.id   AF-A0A1D6LF43-F1
#
_cell.length_a   1.000
_cell.length_b   1.000
_cell.length_c   1.000
_cell.angle_alpha   90.00
_cell.angle_beta   90.00
_cell.angle_gamma   90.00
#
_symmetry.space_group_name_H-M   'P 1'
#
loop_
_entity.id
_entity.type
_entity.pdbx_description
1 polymer ?
#
loop_
_entity_poly.entity_id
_entity_poly.type
_entity_poly.pdbx_seq_one_letter_code
_entity_poly.pdbx_strand_id
1 'polypeptide(L)'
;MDTGLDSEFLVSTSIDGYARIWKIDEGAPLVNLTQSSDEKIECCRFSRDGMKPFLFCTVAKGYKVVTVVWNISDWERIGYKRLLGKPISTLSVSLDGKYMA
;
A
#
# COMPACT_ATOMS: atom_id res chain seq x y z
N MET A 1 2.80 1.50 9.34
CA MET A 1 4.14 1.65 8.72
C MET A 1 4.60 0.27 8.32
N ASP A 2 5.08 0.12 7.09
CA ASP A 2 5.64 -1.14 6.57
C ASP A 2 6.91 -0.85 5.78
N THR A 3 7.85 -1.80 5.81
CA THR A 3 9.15 -1.71 5.13
C THR A 3 9.18 -2.69 3.96
N GLY A 4 9.66 -2.25 2.80
CA GLY A 4 9.73 -3.07 1.59
C GLY A 4 10.75 -4.20 1.65
N LEU A 5 10.62 -5.11 0.67
CA LEU A 5 11.37 -6.36 0.51
C LEU A 5 12.88 -6.25 0.69
N ASP A 6 13.48 -5.18 0.16
CA ASP A 6 14.93 -4.98 0.14
C ASP A 6 15.39 -3.76 0.96
N SER A 7 14.56 -3.27 1.88
CA SER A 7 14.88 -2.11 2.72
C SER A 7 15.20 -0.81 1.93
N GLU A 8 14.83 -0.73 0.65
CA GLU A 8 15.02 0.48 -0.17
C GLU A 8 13.91 1.51 0.06
N PHE A 9 12.67 1.03 0.25
CA PHE A 9 11.49 1.87 0.41
C PHE A 9 10.77 1.63 1.74
N LEU A 10 10.28 2.73 2.32
CA LEU A 10 9.43 2.74 3.50
C LEU A 10 8.08 3.37 3.14
N VAL A 11 6.98 2.74 3.59
CA VAL A 11 5.64 3.33 3.48
C VAL A 11 5.07 3.67 4.85
N SER A 12 4.60 4.90 4.98
CA SER A 12 3.88 5.39 6.15
C SER A 12 2.49 5.83 5.75
N THR A 13 1.46 5.20 6.32
CA THR A 13 0.09 5.73 6.28
C THR A 13 -0.08 6.77 7.38
N SER A 14 -0.91 7.79 7.11
CA SER A 14 -1.17 8.89 8.02
C SER A 14 -2.68 9.09 8.20
N ILE A 15 -3.06 9.68 9.34
CA ILE A 15 -4.46 9.91 9.73
C ILE A 15 -5.15 10.90 8.76
N ASP A 16 -4.36 11.71 8.06
CA ASP A 16 -4.81 12.59 6.98
C ASP A 16 -5.31 11.82 5.73
N GLY A 17 -5.17 10.49 5.71
CA GLY A 17 -5.65 9.61 4.64
C GLY A 17 -4.63 9.37 3.52
N TYR A 18 -3.42 9.91 3.66
CA TYR A 18 -2.35 9.75 2.68
C TYR A 18 -1.40 8.61 3.08
N ALA A 19 -0.85 7.92 2.09
CA ALA A 19 0.34 7.11 2.29
C ALA A 19 1.54 7.82 1.68
N ARG A 20 2.61 7.98 2.47
CA ARG A 20 3.88 8.57 2.01
C ARG A 20 4.89 7.47 1.80
N ILE A 21 5.57 7.53 0.67
CA ILE A 21 6.69 6.68 0.31
C ILE A 21 7.97 7.44 0.60
N TRP A 22 8.93 6.75 1.19
CA TRP A 22 10.25 7.26 1.51
C TRP A 22 11.28 6.33 0.90
N LYS A 23 12.36 6.90 0.37
CA LYS A 23 13.55 6.14 0.00
C LYS A 23 14.52 6.21 1.17
N ILE A 24 14.90 5.05 1.70
CA ILE A 24 15.65 4.95 2.96
C ILE A 24 17.04 5.59 2.83
N ASP A 25 17.69 5.43 1.67
CA ASP A 25 19.02 5.98 1.42
C ASP A 25 19.07 7.50 1.34
N GLU A 26 17.98 8.14 0.88
CA GLU A 26 17.92 9.59 0.67
C GLU A 26 17.31 10.33 1.85
N GLY A 27 16.63 9.63 2.77
CA GLY A 27 16.00 10.21 3.96
C GLY A 27 14.86 11.20 3.66
N ALA A 28 14.40 11.26 2.41
CA ALA A 28 13.40 12.20 1.92
C ALA A 28 12.13 11.49 1.42
N PRO A 29 10.96 12.14 1.49
CA PRO A 29 9.73 11.59 0.94
C PRO A 29 9.81 11.62 -0.59
N LEU A 30 9.58 10.47 -1.21
CA LEU A 30 9.64 10.30 -2.65
C LEU A 30 8.29 10.64 -3.31
N VAL A 31 7.20 10.06 -2.80
CA VAL A 31 5.85 10.17 -3.38
C VAL A 31 4.79 10.15 -2.29
N ASN A 32 3.73 10.94 -2.47
CA ASN A 32 2.48 10.81 -1.71
C ASN A 32 1.45 10.05 -2.54
N LEU A 33 1.07 8.86 -2.09
CA LEU A 33 0.01 8.07 -2.69
C LEU A 33 -1.34 8.60 -2.24
N THR A 34 -2.06 9.22 -3.19
CA THR A 34 -3.49 9.50 -3.12
C THR A 34 -4.01 9.66 -4.54
N GLN A 35 -5.27 9.28 -4.80
CA GLN A 35 -5.88 9.45 -6.12
C GLN A 35 -7.08 10.41 -6.11
N SER A 36 -7.75 10.58 -4.97
CA SER A 36 -8.87 11.50 -4.84
C SER A 36 -9.01 11.97 -3.39
N SER A 37 -9.58 13.16 -3.19
CA SER A 37 -9.77 13.76 -1.85
C SER A 37 -10.75 12.99 -0.96
N ASP A 38 -11.53 12.08 -1.54
CA ASP A 38 -12.52 11.23 -0.85
C ASP A 38 -12.00 9.81 -0.55
N GLU A 39 -10.74 9.53 -0.91
CA GLU A 39 -10.09 8.24 -0.65
C GLU A 39 -9.09 8.36 0.50
N LYS A 40 -9.20 7.44 1.47
CA LYS A 40 -8.28 7.34 2.61
C LYS A 40 -7.54 6.02 2.57
N ILE A 41 -6.21 6.08 2.63
CA ILE A 41 -5.37 4.89 2.72
C ILE A 41 -5.20 4.50 4.19
N GLU A 42 -5.84 3.40 4.58
CA GLU A 42 -5.86 2.92 5.97
C GLU A 42 -4.66 2.02 6.27
N CYS A 43 -4.25 1.19 5.31
CA CYS A 43 -3.19 0.20 5.48
C CYS A 43 -2.41 0.02 4.18
N CYS A 44 -1.10 -0.20 4.29
CA CYS A 44 -0.22 -0.50 3.17
C CYS A 44 0.65 -1.71 3.52
N ARG A 45 0.87 -2.61 2.56
CA ARG A 45 1.80 -3.73 2.66
C ARG A 45 2.54 -3.96 1.36
N PHE A 46 3.86 -4.05 1.44
CA PHE A 46 4.67 -4.45 0.29
C PHE A 46 4.46 -5.93 -0.02
N SER A 47 4.51 -6.28 -1.31
CA SER A 47 4.72 -7.67 -1.71
C SER A 47 6.00 -8.18 -1.04
N ARG A 48 6.03 -9.48 -0.69
CA ARG A 48 7.21 -10.15 -0.13
C ARG A 48 7.77 -11.27 -1.01
N ASP A 49 7.21 -11.44 -2.21
CA ASP A 49 7.60 -12.52 -3.12
C ASP A 49 8.93 -12.29 -3.87
N GLY A 50 9.60 -11.14 -3.70
CA GLY A 50 10.89 -10.82 -4.35
C GLY A 50 10.82 -10.66 -5.86
N MET A 51 9.73 -11.08 -6.50
CA MET A 51 9.57 -11.11 -7.94
C MET A 51 8.63 -10.04 -8.47
N LYS A 52 7.75 -9.48 -7.64
CA LYS A 52 6.78 -8.49 -8.09
C LYS A 52 6.89 -7.18 -7.30
N PRO A 53 7.19 -6.05 -7.96
CA PRO A 53 7.35 -4.75 -7.32
C PRO A 53 5.98 -4.14 -7.01
N PHE A 54 5.20 -4.77 -6.14
CA PHE A 54 3.82 -4.33 -5.83
C PHE A 54 3.67 -3.87 -4.39
N LEU A 55 2.92 -2.78 -4.21
CA LEU A 55 2.42 -2.31 -2.93
C LEU A 55 0.90 -2.48 -2.89
N PHE A 56 0.42 -3.19 -1.88
CA PHE A 56 -1.00 -3.38 -1.63
C PHE A 56 -1.48 -2.37 -0.59
N CYS A 57 -2.48 -1.57 -0.95
CA CYS A 57 -3.05 -0.56 -0.08
C CYS A 57 -4.54 -0.81 0.13
N THR A 58 -5.03 -0.73 1.36
CA THR A 58 -6.47 -0.67 1.62
C THR A 58 -6.91 0.78 1.54
N VAL A 59 -7.84 1.06 0.63
CA VAL A 59 -8.40 2.38 0.40
C VAL A 59 -9.87 2.37 0.78
N ALA A 60 -10.24 3.24 1.70
CA ALA A 60 -11.60 3.51 2.10
C ALA A 60 -12.14 4.74 1.35
N LYS A 61 -13.32 4.60 0.74
CA LYS A 61 -14.08 5.68 0.10
C LYS A 61 -15.52 5.63 0.57
N GLY A 62 -15.87 6.50 1.52
CA GLY A 62 -17.13 6.40 2.27
C GLY A 62 -17.28 5.04 2.96
N TYR A 63 -18.36 4.30 2.66
CA TYR A 63 -18.61 2.96 3.21
C TYR A 63 -17.94 1.83 2.41
N LYS A 64 -17.23 2.15 1.32
CA LYS A 64 -16.60 1.16 0.45
C LYS A 64 -15.13 1.04 0.80
N VAL A 65 -14.68 -0.19 1.04
CA VAL A 65 -13.26 -0.51 1.24
C VAL A 65 -12.81 -1.40 0.08
N VAL A 66 -11.70 -1.03 -0.55
CA VAL A 66 -11.10 -1.78 -1.67
C VAL A 66 -9.60 -1.92 -1.44
N THR A 67 -9.04 -3.03 -1.90
CA THR A 67 -7.60 -3.21 -1.95
C THR A 67 -7.10 -2.71 -3.31
N VAL A 68 -6.21 -1.76 -3.30
CA VAL A 68 -5.57 -1.17 -4.47
C VAL A 68 -4.15 -1.72 -4.58
N VAL A 69 -3.74 -2.01 -5.80
CA VAL A 69 -2.38 -2.46 -6.11
C VAL A 69 -1.66 -1.32 -6.83
N TRP A 70 -0.52 -0.95 -6.28
CA TRP A 70 0.38 0.06 -6.81
C TRP A 70 1.65 -0.63 -7.30
N ASN A 71 2.21 -0.14 -8.40
CA ASN A 71 3.53 -0.51 -8.86
C ASN A 71 4.57 0.30 -8.08
N ILE A 72 5.63 -0.33 -7.58
CA ILE A 72 6.71 0.34 -6.83
C ILE A 72 7.65 1.09 -7.79
N SER A 73 7.76 0.65 -9.05
CA SER A 73 8.71 1.24 -10.01
C SER A 73 8.33 2.65 -10.46
N ASP A 74 7.03 2.93 -10.60
CA ASP A 74 6.49 4.21 -11.09
C ASP A 74 5.45 4.83 -10.13
N TRP A 75 5.09 4.12 -9.05
CA TRP A 75 4.05 4.53 -8.10
C TRP A 75 2.67 4.73 -8.73
N GLU A 76 2.41 4.08 -9.86
CA GLU A 76 1.12 4.11 -10.53
C GLU A 76 0.18 3.02 -10.02
N ARG A 77 -1.12 3.30 -10.07
CA ARG A 77 -2.17 2.36 -9.69
C ARG A 77 -2.39 1.36 -10.82
N ILE A 78 -1.93 0.12 -10.63
CA ILE A 78 -2.10 -0.97 -11.61
C ILE A 78 -3.55 -1.48 -11.61
N GLY A 79 -4.21 -1.46 -10.45
CA GLY A 79 -5.57 -1.94 -10.36
C GLY A 79 -6.14 -1.93 -8.95
N TYR A 80 -7.34 -2.47 -8.82
CA TYR A 80 -7.99 -2.65 -7.51
C TYR A 80 -8.82 -3.93 -7.50
N LYS A 81 -8.90 -4.56 -6.33
CA LYS A 81 -9.71 -5.73 -6.09
C LYS A 81 -10.47 -5.56 -4.78
N ARG A 82 -11.77 -5.85 -4.80
CA ARG A 82 -12.59 -5.89 -3.59
C ARG A 82 -12.40 -7.27 -2.95
N LEU A 83 -11.51 -7.37 -1.97
CA LEU A 83 -11.23 -8.65 -1.32
C LEU A 83 -12.34 -9.04 -0.33
N LEU A 84 -12.88 -8.12 0.47
CA LEU A 84 -13.99 -8.39 1.42
C LEU A 84 -14.86 -7.15 1.68
N GLY A 85 -16.17 -7.34 1.86
CA GLY A 85 -17.16 -6.26 2.12
C GLY A 85 -17.18 -5.74 3.57
N LYS A 86 -16.09 -5.93 4.32
CA LYS A 86 -15.93 -5.47 5.70
C LYS A 86 -14.62 -4.68 5.82
N PRO A 87 -14.54 -3.65 6.69
CA PRO A 87 -13.32 -2.90 6.91
C PRO A 87 -12.19 -3.82 7.38
N ILE A 88 -11.05 -3.75 6.71
CA ILE A 88 -9.87 -4.56 6.98
C ILE A 88 -9.03 -3.78 8.00
N SER A 89 -8.93 -4.29 9.22
CA SER A 89 -8.12 -3.68 10.29
C SER A 89 -6.64 -4.06 10.23
N THR A 90 -6.30 -5.10 9.48
CA THR A 90 -4.93 -5.59 9.32
C THR A 90 -4.78 -6.26 7.96
N LEU A 91 -3.69 -5.97 7.26
CA LEU A 91 -3.25 -6.72 6.09
C LEU A 91 -1.96 -7.45 6.44
N SER A 92 -1.95 -8.76 6.28
CA SER A 92 -0.76 -9.59 6.34
C SER A 92 -0.59 -10.33 5.02
N VAL A 93 0.60 -10.20 4.42
CA VAL A 93 0.97 -10.93 3.21
C VAL A 93 1.93 -12.03 3.63
N SER A 94 1.69 -13.26 3.18
CA SER A 94 2.60 -14.37 3.42
C SER A 94 3.98 -14.10 2.80
N LEU A 95 5.03 -14.68 3.37
CA LEU A 95 6.40 -14.46 2.91
C LEU A 95 6.61 -14.92 1.45
N ASP A 96 5.81 -15.88 0.99
CA ASP A 96 5.79 -16.36 -0.40
C ASP A 96 4.90 -15.51 -1.34
N GLY A 97 4.27 -14.43 -0.84
CA GLY A 97 3.35 -13.54 -1.56
C GLY A 97 2.07 -14.20 -2.07
N LYS A 98 1.84 -15.47 -1.74
CA LYS A 98 0.75 -16.28 -2.31
C LYS A 98 -0.58 -16.07 -1.59
N TYR A 99 -0.54 -15.66 -0.33
CA TYR A 99 -1.72 -15.49 0.52
C TYR A 99 -1.74 -14.10 1.16
N MET A 100 -2.93 -13.53 1.24
CA MET A 100 -3.20 -12.28 1.95
C MET A 100 -4.33 -12.55 2.94
N ALA A 101 -4.10 -12.24 4.22
CA ALA A 101 -5.05 -12.40 5.31
C ALA A 101 -5.27 -11.07 6.06
#